data_AF-A0AAP0DJL6-F1
#
_entry.id   AF-A0AAP0DJL6-F1
#
_cell.length_a   1.000
_cell.length_b   1.000
_cell.length_c   1.000
_cell.angle_alpha   90.00
_cell.angle_beta   90.00
_cell.angle_gamma   90.00
#
_symmetry.space_group_name_H-M   'P 1'
#
loop_
_entity.id
_entity.type
_entity.pdbx_description
1 polymer ?
#
loop_
_entity_poly.entity_id
_entity_poly.type
_entity_poly.pdbx_seq_one_letter_code
_entity_poly.pdbx_strand_id
1 'polypeptide(L)'
;MKTNDSGSPSVIVIGGGFAGVAAARALHDASFRVILLESRERIGGRVCTDYSFGFPVDLGASWLHGVGKENPLAPLIGRLGLPLYRTSGNNSVLYDHDLER
;
A
#
# COMPACT_ATOMS: atom_id res chain seq x y z
N MET A 1 40.03 24.39 12.38
CA MET A 1 38.73 24.21 13.07
C MET A 1 37.83 23.41 12.14
N LYS A 2 37.62 22.11 12.40
CA LYS A 2 36.65 21.31 11.62
C LYS A 2 35.28 21.58 12.24
N THR A 3 34.39 22.24 11.50
CA THR A 3 32.99 22.31 11.88
C THR A 3 32.43 20.89 11.76
N ASN A 4 32.01 20.30 12.88
CA ASN A 4 31.20 19.08 12.86
C ASN A 4 29.88 19.47 12.21
N ASP A 5 29.78 19.28 10.90
CA ASP A 5 28.50 19.29 10.20
C ASP A 5 27.77 18.02 10.64
N SER A 6 27.03 18.11 11.74
CA SER A 6 26.15 17.04 12.19
C SER A 6 24.95 17.00 11.25
N GLY A 7 25.20 16.59 10.00
CA GLY A 7 24.16 16.43 8.99
C GLY A 7 23.05 15.54 9.53
N SER A 8 21.82 15.81 9.09
CA SER A 8 20.64 15.04 9.51
C SER A 8 20.92 13.54 9.45
N PRO A 9 20.58 12.78 10.51
CA PRO A 9 20.85 11.35 10.57
C PRO A 9 20.24 10.68 9.33
N SER A 10 21.05 9.84 8.69
CA SER A 10 20.72 9.24 7.40
C SER A 10 20.24 7.80 7.57
N VAL A 11 19.14 7.46 6.91
CA VAL A 11 18.51 6.13 6.98
C VAL A 11 18.28 5.59 5.58
N ILE A 12 18.61 4.32 5.37
CA ILE A 12 18.26 3.59 4.15
C ILE A 12 17.10 2.65 4.49
N VAL A 13 16.02 2.74 3.72
CA VAL A 13 14.89 1.82 3.77
C VAL A 13 14.97 0.89 2.56
N ILE A 14 14.99 -0.42 2.79
CA ILE A 14 15.07 -1.44 1.73
C ILE A 14 13.67 -2.00 1.48
N GLY A 15 13.17 -1.81 0.26
CA GLY A 15 11.85 -2.23 -0.21
C GLY A 15 10.85 -1.09 -0.26
N GLY A 16 10.40 -0.72 -1.45
CA GLY A 16 9.36 0.27 -1.74
C GLY A 16 7.93 -0.28 -1.66
N GLY A 17 7.71 -1.27 -0.79
CA GLY A 17 6.38 -1.77 -0.46
C GLY A 17 5.61 -0.83 0.48
N PHE A 18 4.36 -1.19 0.79
CA PHE A 18 3.49 -0.38 1.65
C PHE A 18 4.14 0.00 3.00
N ALA A 19 4.79 -0.97 3.66
CA ALA A 19 5.51 -0.74 4.92
C ALA A 19 6.74 0.16 4.75
N GLY A 20 7.52 -0.02 3.69
CA GLY A 20 8.73 0.78 3.44
C GLY A 20 8.42 2.22 3.10
N VAL A 21 7.40 2.47 2.27
CA VAL A 21 6.92 3.83 1.99
C VAL A 21 6.38 4.50 3.26
N ALA A 22 5.62 3.78 4.08
CA ALA A 22 5.13 4.31 5.35
C ALA A 22 6.28 4.65 6.32
N ALA A 23 7.27 3.77 6.45
CA ALA A 23 8.45 4.00 7.29
C ALA A 23 9.29 5.18 6.78
N ALA A 24 9.55 5.23 5.47
CA ALA A 24 10.29 6.32 4.84
C ALA A 24 9.59 7.66 5.06
N ARG A 25 8.26 7.70 4.95
CA ARG A 25 7.47 8.90 5.23
C ARG A 25 7.58 9.33 6.70
N ALA A 26 7.42 8.39 7.63
CA ALA A 26 7.52 8.69 9.07
C ALA A 26 8.91 9.23 9.45
N LEU A 27 9.97 8.63 8.91
CA LEU A 27 11.35 9.08 9.13
C LEU A 27 11.62 10.45 8.50
N HIS A 28 11.12 10.68 7.28
CA HIS A 28 11.22 11.98 6.62
C HIS A 28 10.53 13.08 7.45
N ASP A 29 9.32 12.81 7.94
CA ASP A 29 8.57 13.77 8.79
C ASP A 29 9.27 14.01 10.14
N ALA A 30 10.10 13.08 10.59
CA ALA A 30 11.00 13.24 11.74
C ALA A 30 12.36 13.89 11.39
N SER A 31 12.50 14.50 10.21
CA SER A 31 13.70 15.23 9.74
C SER A 31 14.95 14.38 9.49
N PHE A 32 14.79 13.08 9.26
CA PHE A 32 15.89 12.22 8.80
C PHE A 32 16.12 12.39 7.29
N ARG A 33 17.37 12.21 6.84
CA ARG A 33 17.67 12.04 5.42
C ARG A 33 17.37 10.59 5.03
N VAL A 34 16.38 10.36 4.19
CA VAL A 34 15.92 9.01 3.85
C VAL A 34 16.25 8.66 2.40
N ILE A 35 16.83 7.48 2.18
CA ILE A 35 16.97 6.85 0.87
C ILE A 35 16.12 5.57 0.87
N LEU A 36 15.17 5.47 -0.06
CA LEU A 36 14.35 4.27 -0.26
C LEU A 36 14.87 3.52 -1.49
N LEU A 37 15.22 2.25 -1.32
CA LEU A 37 15.69 1.38 -2.40
C LEU A 37 14.63 0.33 -2.72
N GLU A 38 14.18 0.27 -3.97
CA GLU A 38 13.23 -0.74 -4.47
C GLU A 38 13.89 -1.48 -5.64
N SER A 39 13.72 -2.80 -5.69
CA SER A 39 14.36 -3.63 -6.71
C SER A 39 13.56 -3.71 -8.01
N ARG A 40 12.27 -3.36 -7.96
CA ARG A 40 11.38 -3.33 -9.13
C ARG A 40 11.33 -1.94 -9.75
N GLU A 41 10.89 -1.90 -11.00
CA GLU A 41 10.56 -0.66 -11.74
C GLU A 41 9.29 0.05 -11.23
N ARG A 42 8.74 -0.37 -10.09
CA ARG A 42 7.53 0.19 -9.49
C ARG A 42 7.56 0.09 -7.97
N ILE A 43 6.91 1.05 -7.32
CA ILE A 43 6.60 1.00 -5.89
C ILE A 43 5.37 0.10 -5.62
N GLY A 44 5.02 -0.05 -4.33
CA GLY A 44 3.84 -0.76 -3.85
C GLY A 44 4.12 -2.19 -3.38
N GLY A 45 5.21 -2.79 -3.85
CA GLY A 45 5.60 -4.16 -3.47
C GLY A 45 4.54 -5.17 -3.86
N ARG A 46 3.87 -5.78 -2.87
CA ARG A 46 2.75 -6.72 -3.08
C ARG A 46 1.44 -6.04 -3.43
N VAL A 47 1.33 -4.72 -3.30
CA VAL A 47 0.22 -3.94 -3.86
C VAL A 47 0.56 -3.65 -5.32
N CYS A 48 -0.22 -4.19 -6.25
CA CYS A 48 0.06 -4.16 -7.68
C CYS A 48 -1.25 -4.12 -8.45
N THR A 49 -1.44 -3.05 -9.23
CA THR A 49 -2.58 -2.91 -10.13
C THR A 49 -2.05 -3.00 -11.56
N ASP A 50 -2.58 -3.93 -12.34
CA ASP A 50 -2.33 -4.07 -13.77
C ASP A 50 -3.38 -3.27 -14.54
N TYR A 51 -2.92 -2.46 -15.50
CA TYR A 51 -3.77 -1.61 -16.34
C TYR A 51 -3.84 -2.10 -17.80
N SER A 52 -3.17 -3.22 -18.14
CA SER A 52 -3.07 -3.73 -19.51
C SER A 52 -4.38 -4.32 -20.06
N PHE A 53 -5.34 -4.64 -19.20
CA PHE A 53 -6.62 -5.26 -19.57
C PHE A 53 -7.67 -4.25 -20.09
N GLY A 54 -7.33 -2.96 -20.22
CA GLY A 54 -8.29 -1.90 -20.54
C GLY A 54 -9.13 -1.43 -19.34
N PHE A 55 -8.92 -2.03 -18.17
CA PHE A 55 -9.45 -1.64 -16.87
C PHE A 55 -8.45 -2.07 -15.77
N PRO A 56 -8.46 -1.43 -14.59
CA PRO A 56 -7.53 -1.78 -13.51
C PRO A 56 -7.87 -3.14 -12.89
N VAL A 57 -6.85 -3.99 -12.71
CA VAL A 57 -6.95 -5.29 -12.04
C VAL A 57 -5.90 -5.37 -10.94
N ASP A 58 -6.32 -5.49 -9.69
CA ASP A 58 -5.39 -5.71 -8.58
C ASP A 58 -4.91 -7.17 -8.57
N LEU A 59 -3.61 -7.36 -8.80
CA LEU A 59 -2.90 -8.64 -8.70
C LEU A 59 -2.37 -8.90 -7.28
N GLY A 60 -2.77 -8.07 -6.33
CA GLY A 60 -2.22 -8.00 -4.99
C GLY A 60 -3.28 -7.69 -3.94
N ALA A 61 -3.04 -6.69 -3.09
CA ALA A 61 -4.04 -6.25 -2.13
C ALA A 61 -5.23 -5.58 -2.84
N SER A 62 -6.38 -6.26 -2.86
CA SER A 62 -7.63 -5.76 -3.50
C SER A 62 -8.71 -5.37 -2.49
N TRP A 63 -8.51 -5.66 -1.20
CA TRP A 63 -9.53 -5.51 -0.16
C TRP A 63 -9.03 -4.73 1.04
N LEU A 64 -9.87 -3.81 1.52
CA LEU A 64 -9.70 -3.22 2.84
C LEU A 64 -10.65 -3.89 3.82
N HIS A 65 -10.10 -4.68 4.74
CA HIS A 65 -10.89 -5.32 5.78
C HIS A 65 -11.15 -4.37 6.96
N GLY A 66 -12.36 -4.41 7.51
CA GLY A 66 -12.72 -3.63 8.70
C GLY A 66 -12.66 -2.13 8.47
N VAL A 67 -13.44 -1.63 7.50
CA VAL A 67 -13.52 -0.19 7.18
C VAL A 67 -14.26 0.57 8.30
N GLY A 68 -13.56 0.79 9.41
CA GLY A 68 -13.98 1.52 10.59
C GLY A 68 -12.80 2.27 11.21
N LYS A 69 -13.01 2.85 12.40
CA LYS A 69 -11.97 3.65 13.10
C LYS A 69 -10.71 2.84 13.45
N GLU A 70 -10.84 1.53 13.57
CA GLU A 70 -9.74 0.61 13.91
C GLU A 70 -8.73 0.43 12.78
N ASN A 71 -9.12 0.74 11.53
CA ASN A 71 -8.23 0.57 10.38
C ASN A 71 -7.41 1.84 10.15
N PRO A 72 -6.06 1.78 10.28
CA PRO A 72 -5.19 2.95 10.16
C PRO A 72 -5.21 3.57 8.75
N LEU A 73 -5.72 2.84 7.74
CA LEU A 73 -5.86 3.35 6.38
C LEU A 73 -7.13 4.15 6.17
N ALA A 74 -8.15 4.02 7.01
CA ALA A 74 -9.42 4.72 6.82
C ALA A 74 -9.26 6.26 6.78
N PRO A 75 -8.47 6.90 7.69
CA PRO A 75 -8.20 8.34 7.59
C PRO A 75 -7.40 8.72 6.35
N LEU A 76 -6.45 7.86 5.93
CA LEU A 76 -5.62 8.11 4.75
C LEU A 76 -6.47 8.09 3.47
N ILE A 77 -7.35 7.10 3.33
CA ILE A 77 -8.28 6.96 2.20
C ILE A 77 -9.18 8.19 2.09
N GLY A 78 -9.73 8.65 3.22
CA GLY A 78 -10.52 9.88 3.27
C GLY A 78 -9.74 11.12 2.82
N ARG A 79 -8.50 11.30 3.32
CA ARG A 79 -7.64 12.42 2.89
C ARG A 79 -7.26 12.38 1.42
N LEU A 80 -7.10 11.19 0.86
CA LEU A 80 -6.77 10.99 -0.55
C LEU A 80 -7.99 11.07 -1.48
N GLY A 81 -9.21 11.19 -0.92
CA GLY A 81 -10.45 11.22 -1.70
C GLY A 81 -10.72 9.92 -2.46
N LEU A 82 -10.19 8.79 -1.99
CA LEU A 82 -10.33 7.51 -2.67
C LEU A 82 -11.72 6.91 -2.42
N PRO A 83 -12.45 6.49 -3.46
CA PRO A 83 -13.77 5.88 -3.31
C PRO A 83 -13.67 4.52 -2.62
N LEU A 84 -14.65 4.22 -1.78
CA LEU A 84 -14.79 2.92 -1.11
C LEU A 84 -16.05 2.23 -1.59
N TYR A 85 -15.89 1.01 -2.10
CA TYR A 85 -16.98 0.14 -2.50
C TYR A 85 -17.14 -0.97 -1.47
N ARG A 86 -18.35 -1.10 -0.91
CA ARG A 86 -18.66 -2.20 0.01
C ARG A 86 -18.95 -3.46 -0.77
N THR A 87 -18.34 -4.57 -0.35
CA THR A 87 -18.70 -5.89 -0.82
C THR A 87 -19.30 -6.70 0.30
N SER A 88 -20.40 -7.38 -0.01
CA SER A 88 -21.05 -8.31 0.91
C SER A 88 -20.47 -9.70 0.72
N GLY A 89 -19.83 -10.25 1.75
CA GLY A 89 -19.45 -11.66 1.79
C GLY A 89 -20.65 -12.61 1.84
N ASN A 90 -21.84 -12.09 2.17
CA ASN A 90 -23.08 -12.87 2.26
C ASN A 90 -23.89 -12.86 0.96
N ASN A 91 -23.41 -12.18 -0.09
CA ASN A 91 -24.08 -12.10 -1.39
C ASN A 91 -23.28 -12.85 -2.45
N SER A 92 -22.98 -14.12 -2.19
CA SER A 92 -22.36 -15.03 -3.14
C SER A 92 -23.42 -15.93 -3.77
N VAL A 93 -23.30 -16.14 -5.08
CA VAL A 93 -24.03 -17.19 -5.80
C VAL A 93 -23.04 -18.30 -6.07
N LEU A 94 -23.35 -19.50 -5.61
CA LEU A 94 -22.55 -20.69 -5.89
C LEU A 94 -23.12 -21.36 -7.14
N TYR A 95 -22.27 -21.52 -8.16
CA TYR A 95 -22.59 -22.32 -9.33
C TYR A 95 -21.89 -23.66 -9.15
N ASP A 96 -22.67 -24.73 -9.11
CA ASP A 96 -22.15 -26.09 -9.13
C ASP A 96 -22.27 -26.67 -10.54
N HIS A 97 -21.29 -27.50 -10.91
CA HIS A 97 -21.27 -28.29 -12.13
C HIS A 97 -21.60 -29.76 -11.86
N ASP A 98 -22.28 -30.08 -10.76
CA ASP A 98 -22.91 -31.39 -10.56
C ASP A 98 -23.86 -31.69 -11.74
N LEU A 99 -23.27 -32.32 -12.75
CA LEU A 99 -23.89 -33.00 -13.86
C LEU A 99 -24.57 -34.22 -13.26
N GLU A 100 -25.81 -34.06 -12.78
CA GLU A 100 -26.62 -35.22 -12.41
C GLU A 100 -26.70 -36.19 -13.61
N ARG A 101 -26.25 -37.41 -13.34
CA ARG A 101 -26.59 -38.62 -14.08
C ARG A 101 -27.22 -39.61 -13.11
#